data_AF-A0A1M2W1K7-F1
#
_entry.id   AF-A0A1M2W1K7-F1
#
_cell.length_a   1.000
_cell.length_b   1.000
_cell.length_c   1.000
_cell.angle_alpha   90.00
_cell.angle_beta   90.00
_cell.angle_gamma   90.00
#
_symmetry.space_group_name_H-M   'P 1'
#
loop_
_entity.id
_entity.type
_entity.pdbx_description
1 polymer ?
#
loop_
_entity_poly.entity_id
_entity_poly.type
_entity_poly.pdbx_seq_one_letter_code
_entity_poly.pdbx_strand_id
1 'polypeptide(L)'
;MCADGALSVLAPLIQLGGKYSTSGLPPDTQVHVIMKANCIAACAYLRKFKATPERVSAAELDAQRLTSPDGALRAPDAVNCILHAIDYANQAACMQFIRRVVLLVGATFRDLTERIGLDVWSFKQYAPLWHAVERCEYELSVKKYLEEWRKKPVVLFPAKVCASPGCFGCLEGKDQWEPCCGNCAWDRKPWYCSSTCRAKEWENHRASCKPPRAMWPVKLPSSVAPDWNMRDLFIRKLVPNGPVEQIEVVPKDVVNTLDTRNGTVVWVWDMPSLCVPGETVQCVLKRYTHLLGRDTYGRPCIDGALLELAPLLDRHYGGNLKYSAAAPRVITHALDIIMKAHSLAAYAYFLKYTATPDRQRGAADDAQHFPLPAALRADDATVDSLIYAADHANFAACMQFISPAVLLAGGAFRDLAEYLGLDVWSGIKRYAPLWFALEWANRQTFDTKFPAGWVLDMREYLTAQAVCLAPGCDQSPGQKEDKQWCRGTCAWDCKPWYCSDKCRRKDWENHLQYCTPPRVIAVEIPPPCVTVDQSTRDVLFRDKLYPEGVSEVTQVEIMPDDANELDARNGTIQEEWELPSPYVFGETVKVVLKNYGPRHPNYK
;
A
#
# COMPACT_ATOMS: atom_id res chain seq x y z
N MET A 1 29.64 3.79 36.25
CA MET A 1 29.91 2.54 35.50
C MET A 1 30.30 2.89 34.09
N CYS A 2 31.45 2.41 33.62
CA CYS A 2 31.84 2.48 32.22
C CYS A 2 30.81 1.68 31.38
N ALA A 3 30.34 2.24 30.27
CA ALA A 3 29.36 1.60 29.40
C ALA A 3 29.89 0.26 28.87
N ASP A 4 31.18 0.20 28.56
CA ASP A 4 31.88 -1.01 28.09
C ASP A 4 31.94 -2.10 29.15
N GLY A 5 32.24 -1.74 30.40
CA GLY A 5 32.23 -2.69 31.51
C GLY A 5 30.85 -3.25 31.84
N ALA A 6 29.77 -2.48 31.60
CA ALA A 6 28.42 -3.00 31.71
C ALA A 6 28.10 -3.98 30.56
N LEU A 7 28.47 -3.62 29.33
CA LEU A 7 28.20 -4.46 28.16
C LEU A 7 28.98 -5.77 28.17
N SER A 8 30.22 -5.79 28.65
CA SER A 8 31.03 -7.02 28.75
C SER A 8 30.44 -8.04 29.72
N VAL A 9 29.85 -7.59 30.83
CA VAL A 9 29.16 -8.46 31.81
C VAL A 9 27.81 -8.94 31.28
N LEU A 10 27.13 -8.11 30.48
CA LEU A 10 25.79 -8.42 29.97
C LEU A 10 25.80 -9.24 28.68
N ALA A 11 26.86 -9.17 27.87
CA ALA A 11 26.93 -9.87 26.59
C ALA A 11 26.69 -11.39 26.72
N PRO A 12 27.30 -12.11 27.69
CA PRO A 12 26.98 -13.52 27.91
C PRO A 12 25.53 -13.75 28.31
N LEU A 13 24.96 -12.91 29.20
CA LEU A 13 23.58 -13.04 29.66
C LEU A 13 22.54 -12.84 28.55
N ILE A 14 22.85 -11.95 27.60
CA ILE A 14 21.99 -11.66 26.45
C ILE A 14 22.13 -12.78 25.38
N GLN A 15 23.35 -13.24 25.10
CA GLN A 15 23.61 -14.28 24.10
C GLN A 15 23.07 -15.66 24.52
N LEU A 16 22.95 -15.93 25.83
CA LEU A 16 22.40 -17.18 26.37
C LEU A 16 20.93 -17.42 26.00
N GLY A 17 20.17 -16.39 25.60
CA GLY A 17 18.78 -16.52 25.17
C GLY A 17 18.56 -17.31 23.87
N GLY A 18 19.63 -17.65 23.12
CA GLY A 18 19.52 -18.26 21.80
C GLY A 18 19.84 -19.75 21.68
N LYS A 19 20.76 -20.32 22.50
CA LYS A 19 21.31 -21.67 22.20
C LYS A 19 21.76 -22.55 23.38
N TYR A 20 21.76 -22.08 24.63
CA TYR A 20 22.19 -22.92 25.75
C TYR A 20 21.19 -22.90 26.90
N SER A 21 20.67 -24.09 27.23
CA SER A 21 19.91 -24.35 28.45
C SER A 21 20.81 -24.04 29.64
N THR A 22 20.59 -22.90 30.30
CA THR A 22 21.19 -22.64 31.61
C THR A 22 20.54 -23.57 32.61
N SER A 23 21.09 -24.77 32.75
CA SER A 23 20.63 -25.80 33.69
C SER A 23 20.78 -25.28 35.12
N GLY A 24 19.74 -24.66 35.69
CA GLY A 24 19.69 -24.37 37.12
C GLY A 24 18.87 -23.16 37.57
N LEU A 25 18.49 -22.23 36.69
CA LEU A 25 17.61 -21.11 37.07
C LEU A 25 16.15 -21.41 36.72
N PRO A 26 15.18 -21.05 37.59
CA PRO A 26 13.77 -21.09 37.23
C PRO A 26 13.50 -20.22 35.99
N PRO A 27 12.65 -20.66 35.04
CA PRO A 27 12.38 -19.93 33.79
C PRO A 27 12.02 -18.46 34.00
N ASP A 28 11.23 -18.15 35.02
CA ASP A 28 10.80 -16.78 35.35
C ASP A 28 11.97 -15.88 35.74
N THR A 29 12.95 -16.44 36.47
CA THR A 29 14.15 -15.69 36.89
C THR A 29 15.03 -15.35 35.70
N GLN A 30 15.12 -16.26 34.72
CA GLN A 30 15.89 -16.05 33.50
C GLN A 30 15.30 -14.93 32.65
N VAL A 31 13.98 -14.90 32.46
CA VAL A 31 13.29 -13.84 31.70
C VAL A 31 13.52 -12.48 32.36
N HIS A 32 13.38 -12.38 33.69
CA HIS A 32 13.63 -11.13 34.41
C HIS A 32 15.08 -10.61 34.29
N VAL A 33 16.07 -11.51 34.28
CA VAL A 33 17.47 -11.15 34.09
C VAL A 33 17.69 -10.63 32.67
N ILE A 34 17.15 -11.31 31.65
CA ILE A 34 17.24 -10.90 30.24
C ILE A 34 16.58 -9.53 30.02
N MET A 35 15.39 -9.29 30.60
CA MET A 35 14.70 -7.99 30.53
C MET A 35 15.57 -6.85 31.07
N LYS A 36 16.16 -7.04 32.25
CA LYS A 36 17.04 -6.04 32.88
C LYS A 36 18.33 -5.85 32.08
N ALA A 37 18.91 -6.93 31.57
CA ALA A 37 20.12 -6.88 30.76
C ALA A 37 19.90 -6.04 29.49
N ASN A 38 18.82 -6.30 28.74
CA ASN A 38 18.44 -5.51 27.56
C ASN A 38 18.23 -4.03 27.89
N CYS A 39 17.54 -3.73 28.99
CA CYS A 39 17.33 -2.36 29.44
C CYS A 39 18.66 -1.63 29.79
N ILE A 40 19.61 -2.31 30.41
CA ILE A 40 20.92 -1.74 30.76
C ILE A 40 21.79 -1.56 29.51
N ALA A 41 21.77 -2.54 28.60
CA ALA A 41 22.47 -2.46 27.32
C ALA A 41 21.95 -1.27 26.49
N ALA A 42 20.63 -1.11 26.37
CA ALA A 42 20.00 0.04 25.72
C ALA A 42 20.48 1.38 26.32
N CYS A 43 20.58 1.47 27.65
CA CYS A 43 21.09 2.64 28.35
C CYS A 43 22.57 2.92 28.04
N ALA A 44 23.40 1.88 28.05
CA ALA A 44 24.83 1.98 27.78
C ALA A 44 25.09 2.49 26.35
N TYR A 45 24.41 1.91 25.37
CA TYR A 45 24.52 2.31 23.97
C TYR A 45 23.96 3.72 23.70
N LEU A 46 22.83 4.09 24.32
CA LEU A 46 22.29 5.44 24.21
C LEU A 46 23.25 6.50 24.78
N ARG A 47 23.95 6.17 25.89
CA ARG A 47 24.96 7.06 26.47
C ARG A 47 26.18 7.22 25.57
N LYS A 48 26.62 6.13 24.91
CA LYS A 48 27.69 6.20 23.90
C LYS A 48 27.28 7.05 22.70
N PHE A 49 26.05 6.87 22.19
CA PHE A 49 25.51 7.72 21.13
C PHE A 49 25.51 9.20 21.51
N LYS A 50 25.14 9.53 22.77
CA LYS A 50 25.11 10.92 23.28
C LYS A 50 26.47 11.44 23.76
N ALA A 51 27.54 10.65 23.68
CA ALA A 51 28.85 11.07 24.14
C ALA A 51 29.44 12.13 23.19
N THR A 52 30.16 13.10 23.76
CA THR A 52 30.93 14.05 22.94
C THR A 52 32.14 13.31 22.32
N PRO A 53 32.71 13.81 21.21
CA PRO A 53 33.87 13.19 20.58
C PRO A 53 35.00 12.89 21.59
N GLU A 54 35.27 13.80 22.52
CA GLU A 54 36.31 13.65 23.54
C GLU A 54 36.01 12.49 24.50
N ARG A 55 34.72 12.30 24.85
CA ARG A 55 34.28 11.18 25.70
C ARG A 55 34.27 9.86 24.96
N VAL A 56 34.01 9.87 23.65
CA VAL A 56 34.13 8.68 22.80
C VAL A 56 35.60 8.26 22.72
N SER A 57 36.51 9.19 22.41
CA SER A 57 37.95 8.89 22.35
C SER A 57 38.51 8.43 23.69
N ALA A 58 38.07 9.00 24.81
CA ALA A 58 38.46 8.52 26.14
C ALA A 58 37.95 7.09 26.42
N ALA A 59 36.70 6.80 26.04
CA ALA A 59 36.13 5.45 26.20
C ALA A 59 36.81 4.43 25.28
N GLU A 60 37.20 4.82 24.07
CA GLU A 60 37.97 3.97 23.15
C GLU A 60 39.35 3.63 23.72
N LEU A 61 40.04 4.60 24.31
CA LEU A 61 41.32 4.37 24.99
C LEU A 61 41.17 3.42 26.20
N ASP A 62 40.09 3.55 26.97
CA ASP A 62 39.80 2.63 28.06
C ASP A 62 39.38 1.23 27.57
N ALA A 63 38.63 1.13 26.47
CA ALA A 63 38.27 -0.14 25.83
C ALA A 63 39.50 -0.86 25.26
N GLN A 64 40.47 -0.12 24.70
CA GLN A 64 41.75 -0.66 24.25
C GLN A 64 42.58 -1.26 25.39
N ARG A 65 42.42 -0.75 26.62
CA ARG A 65 43.07 -1.31 27.83
C ARG A 65 42.38 -2.58 28.34
N LEU A 66 41.14 -2.82 27.93
CA LEU A 66 40.30 -3.95 28.36
C LEU A 66 40.21 -5.06 27.30
N THR A 67 41.15 -5.13 26.36
CA THR A 67 41.15 -6.05 25.20
C THR A 67 40.64 -7.45 25.56
N SER A 68 39.52 -7.83 24.92
CA SER A 68 39.08 -9.22 24.82
C SER A 68 40.12 -10.01 23.99
N PRO A 69 40.40 -11.29 24.32
CA PRO A 69 41.35 -12.15 23.59
C PRO A 69 41.11 -12.25 22.07
N ASP A 70 39.90 -11.94 21.60
CA ASP A 70 39.48 -12.13 20.21
C ASP A 70 39.79 -10.94 19.26
N GLY A 71 40.51 -9.93 19.74
CA GLY A 71 41.33 -9.04 18.88
C GLY A 71 40.65 -8.12 17.84
N ALA A 72 39.32 -8.09 17.68
CA ALA A 72 38.74 -7.40 16.51
C ALA A 72 37.35 -6.75 16.69
N LEU A 73 37.09 -6.04 17.79
CA LEU A 73 35.90 -5.17 17.86
C LEU A 73 36.32 -3.70 17.83
N ARG A 74 36.25 -3.09 16.63
CA ARG A 74 36.26 -1.64 16.50
C ARG A 74 35.13 -1.06 17.35
N ALA A 75 35.40 0.05 18.03
CA ALA A 75 34.35 0.76 18.75
C ALA A 75 33.19 1.06 17.78
N PRO A 76 31.95 0.70 18.13
CA PRO A 76 30.81 0.97 17.26
C PRO A 76 30.69 2.47 17.08
N ASP A 77 30.59 2.94 15.83
CA ASP A 77 30.33 4.34 15.54
C ASP A 77 29.00 4.80 16.18
N ALA A 78 28.74 6.11 16.18
CA ALA A 78 27.55 6.68 16.79
C ALA A 78 26.25 6.06 16.22
N VAL A 79 26.23 5.75 14.92
CA VAL A 79 25.07 5.14 14.26
C VAL A 79 24.84 3.72 14.78
N ASN A 80 25.88 2.87 14.81
CA ASN A 80 25.79 1.53 15.38
C ASN A 80 25.42 1.57 16.86
N CYS A 81 25.89 2.57 17.62
CA CYS A 81 25.48 2.75 19.01
C CYS A 81 23.97 3.01 19.14
N ILE A 82 23.39 3.93 18.37
CA ILE A 82 21.95 4.18 18.47
C ILE A 82 21.13 2.97 17.97
N LEU A 83 21.57 2.28 16.93
CA LEU A 83 20.93 1.07 16.42
C LEU A 83 20.88 -0.04 17.47
N HIS A 84 22.02 -0.33 18.12
CA HIS A 84 22.05 -1.29 19.23
C HIS A 84 21.18 -0.85 20.40
N ALA A 85 21.16 0.45 20.73
CA ALA A 85 20.27 0.95 21.77
C ALA A 85 18.81 0.65 21.44
N ILE A 86 18.40 0.89 20.19
CA ILE A 86 17.05 0.62 19.67
C ILE A 86 16.72 -0.86 19.76
N ASP A 87 17.59 -1.75 19.28
CA ASP A 87 17.37 -3.19 19.29
C ASP A 87 17.15 -3.70 20.73
N TYR A 88 18.02 -3.31 21.65
CA TYR A 88 17.90 -3.71 23.05
C TYR A 88 16.68 -3.09 23.76
N ALA A 89 16.34 -1.85 23.44
CA ALA A 89 15.13 -1.22 23.96
C ALA A 89 13.87 -1.93 23.43
N ASN A 90 13.87 -2.32 22.16
CA ASN A 90 12.77 -3.05 21.55
C ASN A 90 12.62 -4.45 22.14
N GLN A 91 13.70 -5.20 22.33
CA GLN A 91 13.67 -6.49 23.03
C GLN A 91 13.10 -6.34 24.44
N ALA A 92 13.51 -5.31 25.19
CA ALA A 92 12.92 -5.01 26.49
C ALA A 92 11.41 -4.70 26.38
N ALA A 93 11.00 -3.98 25.34
CA ALA A 93 9.60 -3.66 25.08
C ALA A 93 8.75 -4.89 24.70
N CYS A 94 9.27 -5.81 23.90
CA CYS A 94 8.62 -7.10 23.57
C CYS A 94 8.26 -7.91 24.81
N MET A 95 9.12 -7.84 25.83
CA MET A 95 8.91 -8.51 27.11
C MET A 95 8.05 -7.67 28.08
N GLN A 96 7.45 -6.57 27.63
CA GLN A 96 6.70 -5.61 28.45
C GLN A 96 7.53 -4.95 29.57
N PHE A 97 8.86 -4.92 29.46
CA PHE A 97 9.74 -4.24 30.42
C PHE A 97 9.93 -2.76 30.08
N ILE A 98 8.90 -1.96 30.27
CA ILE A 98 8.91 -0.53 29.89
C ILE A 98 9.50 0.33 31.00
N ARG A 99 10.81 0.58 30.94
CA ARG A 99 11.50 1.53 31.84
C ARG A 99 11.74 2.86 31.14
N ARG A 100 12.05 3.91 31.93
CA ARG A 100 12.35 5.26 31.42
C ARG A 100 13.42 5.27 30.32
N VAL A 101 14.40 4.38 30.37
CA VAL A 101 15.44 4.32 29.33
C VAL A 101 14.94 3.73 28.01
N VAL A 102 14.05 2.73 28.05
CA VAL A 102 13.41 2.17 26.85
C VAL A 102 12.62 3.27 26.14
N LEU A 103 11.83 4.02 26.90
CA LEU A 103 11.07 5.17 26.40
C LEU A 103 11.98 6.28 25.86
N LEU A 104 13.10 6.56 26.52
CA LEU A 104 14.06 7.57 26.06
C LEU A 104 14.75 7.16 24.75
N VAL A 105 15.07 5.87 24.59
CA VAL A 105 15.61 5.33 23.33
C VAL A 105 14.56 5.44 22.23
N GLY A 106 13.33 5.00 22.47
CA GLY A 106 12.24 5.11 21.50
C GLY A 106 11.99 6.56 21.07
N ALA A 107 11.87 7.49 22.02
CA ALA A 107 11.74 8.92 21.69
C ALA A 107 12.94 9.44 20.88
N THR A 108 14.17 9.04 21.21
CA THR A 108 15.38 9.42 20.46
C THR A 108 15.34 8.87 19.03
N PHE A 109 14.87 7.63 18.85
CA PHE A 109 14.78 7.00 17.54
C PHE A 109 13.71 7.68 16.67
N ARG A 110 12.52 7.97 17.20
CA ARG A 110 11.48 8.73 16.47
C ARG A 110 11.98 10.09 16.01
N ASP A 111 12.62 10.85 16.91
CA ASP A 111 13.17 12.16 16.58
C ASP A 111 14.21 12.09 15.46
N LEU A 112 15.01 11.01 15.46
CA LEU A 112 16.01 10.79 14.44
C LEU A 112 15.36 10.44 13.09
N THR A 113 14.38 9.54 13.06
CA THR A 113 13.68 9.16 11.82
C THR A 113 12.92 10.34 11.22
N GLU A 114 12.24 11.15 12.03
CA GLU A 114 11.55 12.35 11.56
C GLU A 114 12.52 13.35 10.89
N ARG A 115 13.72 13.55 11.46
CA ARG A 115 14.73 14.47 10.90
C ARG A 115 15.29 14.01 9.56
N ILE A 116 15.44 12.71 9.36
CA ILE A 116 15.91 12.13 8.10
C ILE A 116 14.76 11.84 7.11
N GLY A 117 13.54 12.27 7.43
CA GLY A 117 12.37 12.13 6.57
C GLY A 117 11.91 10.67 6.40
N LEU A 118 12.13 9.84 7.43
CA LEU A 118 11.64 8.47 7.49
C LEU A 118 10.46 8.38 8.44
N ASP A 119 9.40 7.69 8.01
CA ASP A 119 8.29 7.36 8.90
C ASP A 119 8.71 6.21 9.81
N VAL A 120 8.63 6.46 11.11
CA VAL A 120 8.99 5.54 12.19
C VAL A 120 8.19 4.22 12.11
N TRP A 121 6.97 4.28 11.57
CA TRP A 121 6.09 3.13 11.36
C TRP A 121 6.49 2.23 10.20
N SER A 122 7.40 2.70 9.34
CA SER A 122 7.96 1.86 8.27
C SER A 122 8.79 0.71 8.83
N PHE A 123 9.27 0.82 10.08
CA PHE A 123 10.08 -0.19 10.75
C PHE A 123 9.23 -1.07 11.67
N LYS A 124 8.42 -1.94 11.06
CA LYS A 124 7.42 -2.76 11.77
C LYS A 124 8.01 -3.63 12.89
N GLN A 125 9.25 -4.09 12.76
CA GLN A 125 9.91 -4.90 13.80
C GLN A 125 10.14 -4.14 15.12
N TYR A 126 10.04 -2.81 15.12
CA TYR A 126 10.13 -1.97 16.32
C TYR A 126 8.75 -1.55 16.86
N ALA A 127 7.65 -2.12 16.36
CA ALA A 127 6.30 -1.84 16.84
C ALA A 127 6.14 -1.95 18.38
N PRO A 128 6.73 -2.94 19.07
CA PRO A 128 6.66 -3.01 20.54
C PRO A 128 7.25 -1.78 21.23
N LEU A 129 8.41 -1.31 20.77
CA LEU A 129 9.02 -0.07 21.26
C LEU A 129 8.13 1.15 21.01
N TRP A 130 7.46 1.21 19.86
CA TRP A 130 6.56 2.30 19.50
C TRP A 130 5.32 2.36 20.35
N HIS A 131 4.64 1.23 20.52
CA HIS A 131 3.48 1.15 21.40
C HIS A 131 3.84 1.55 22.84
N ALA A 132 5.04 1.22 23.31
CA ALA A 132 5.51 1.64 24.62
C ALA A 132 5.69 3.16 24.72
N VAL A 133 6.28 3.81 23.71
CA VAL A 133 6.44 5.27 23.65
C VAL A 133 5.07 5.95 23.61
N GLU A 134 4.19 5.51 22.70
CA GLU A 134 2.84 6.09 22.56
C GLU A 134 2.02 5.96 23.85
N ARG A 135 2.08 4.81 24.52
CA ARG A 135 1.42 4.59 25.81
C ARG A 135 1.96 5.53 26.88
N CYS A 136 3.27 5.72 26.96
CA CYS A 136 3.84 6.65 27.94
C CYS A 136 3.45 8.10 27.63
N GLU A 137 3.46 8.50 26.36
CA GLU A 137 3.02 9.84 25.97
C GLU A 137 1.55 10.06 26.26
N TYR A 138 0.71 9.04 26.05
CA TYR A 138 -0.68 9.04 26.47
C TYR A 138 -0.80 9.29 27.96
N GLU A 139 -0.15 8.48 28.80
CA GLU A 139 -0.20 8.60 30.25
C GLU A 139 0.28 9.98 30.73
N LEU A 140 1.35 10.50 30.14
CA LEU A 140 1.87 11.84 30.43
C LEU A 140 0.88 12.93 30.02
N SER A 141 0.25 12.80 28.85
CA SER A 141 -0.77 13.74 28.38
C SER A 141 -1.99 13.74 29.29
N VAL A 142 -2.46 12.56 29.71
CA VAL A 142 -3.58 12.39 30.65
C VAL A 142 -3.21 12.99 32.00
N LYS A 143 -2.01 12.72 32.52
CA LYS A 143 -1.53 13.29 33.78
C LYS A 143 -1.45 14.81 33.73
N LYS A 144 -0.86 15.37 32.67
CA LYS A 144 -0.79 16.82 32.45
C LYS A 144 -2.19 17.43 32.36
N TYR A 145 -3.08 16.79 31.61
CA TYR A 145 -4.48 17.20 31.49
C TYR A 145 -5.17 17.22 32.86
N LEU A 146 -5.01 16.16 33.67
CA LEU A 146 -5.56 16.07 35.03
C LEU A 146 -4.96 17.10 35.99
N GLU A 147 -3.66 17.39 35.89
CA GLU A 147 -2.99 18.42 36.68
C GLU A 147 -3.45 19.83 36.31
N GLU A 148 -3.63 20.12 35.01
CA GLU A 148 -4.23 21.37 34.54
C GLU A 148 -5.70 21.47 34.96
N TRP A 149 -6.42 20.35 34.94
CA TRP A 149 -7.80 20.24 35.43
C TRP A 149 -7.91 20.61 36.90
N ARG A 150 -7.04 20.08 37.75
CA ARG A 150 -7.00 20.40 39.19
C ARG A 150 -6.72 21.87 39.48
N LYS A 151 -6.11 22.60 38.53
CA LYS A 151 -5.77 24.02 38.67
C LYS A 151 -6.86 24.97 38.19
N LYS A 152 -7.87 24.50 37.45
CA LYS A 152 -8.96 25.34 36.94
C LYS A 152 -10.23 25.14 37.78
N PRO A 153 -10.93 26.22 38.20
CA PRO A 153 -12.22 26.09 38.85
C PRO A 153 -13.18 25.36 37.88
N VAL A 154 -13.96 24.42 38.43
CA VAL A 154 -14.83 23.49 37.72
C VAL A 154 -15.86 24.26 36.87
N VAL A 155 -15.48 24.58 35.63
CA VAL A 155 -16.43 24.80 34.55
C VAL A 155 -16.65 23.43 33.94
N LEU A 156 -17.89 22.93 34.06
CA LEU A 156 -18.34 21.66 33.50
C LEU A 156 -17.74 21.45 32.11
N PHE A 157 -17.12 20.28 31.91
CA PHE A 157 -16.51 19.88 30.64
C PHE A 157 -17.41 20.30 29.47
N PRO A 158 -16.89 20.96 28.41
CA PRO A 158 -17.59 20.87 27.13
C PRO A 158 -17.74 19.38 26.83
N ALA A 159 -18.98 18.91 26.70
CA ALA A 159 -19.27 17.51 26.43
C ALA A 159 -18.34 17.02 25.30
N LYS A 160 -17.74 15.83 25.45
CA LYS A 160 -16.99 15.22 24.34
C LYS A 160 -17.99 15.09 23.19
N VAL A 161 -17.86 15.92 22.16
CA VAL A 161 -18.70 15.87 20.96
C VAL A 161 -18.01 14.96 19.97
N CYS A 162 -18.77 14.13 19.26
CA CYS A 162 -18.25 13.37 18.13
C CYS A 162 -17.60 14.30 17.13
N ALA A 163 -16.36 14.00 16.74
CA ALA A 163 -15.62 14.83 15.79
C ALA A 163 -16.21 14.80 14.38
N SER A 164 -17.02 13.78 14.06
CA SER A 164 -17.67 13.68 12.76
C SER A 164 -18.64 14.84 12.51
N PRO A 165 -18.47 15.63 11.43
CA PRO A 165 -19.38 16.71 11.09
C PRO A 165 -20.84 16.24 11.00
N GLY A 166 -21.73 16.96 11.67
CA GLY A 166 -23.16 16.66 11.73
C GLY A 166 -23.53 15.48 12.65
N CYS A 167 -22.59 14.92 13.41
CA CYS A 167 -22.90 13.92 14.42
C CYS A 167 -23.22 14.59 15.76
N PHE A 168 -24.50 14.58 16.14
CA PHE A 168 -24.98 15.08 17.44
C PHE A 168 -25.01 13.99 18.51
N GLY A 169 -24.36 12.84 18.26
CA GLY A 169 -24.31 11.72 19.19
C GLY A 169 -23.54 12.09 20.46
N CYS A 170 -24.25 12.57 21.46
CA CYS A 170 -23.82 12.52 22.86
C CYS A 170 -24.29 11.18 23.41
N LEU A 171 -23.47 10.14 23.30
CA LEU A 171 -23.80 8.90 24.00
C LEU A 171 -23.63 9.15 25.50
N GLU A 172 -24.73 9.00 26.24
CA GLU A 172 -24.77 8.97 27.70
C GLU A 172 -24.08 7.68 28.20
N GLY A 173 -22.77 7.60 28.01
CA GLY A 173 -21.96 6.45 28.37
C GLY A 173 -20.49 6.75 28.16
N LYS A 174 -19.68 6.64 29.22
CA LYS A 174 -18.24 6.92 29.17
C LYS A 174 -17.47 5.90 28.32
N ASP A 175 -18.07 4.76 28.00
CA ASP A 175 -17.36 3.56 27.53
C ASP A 175 -17.52 3.25 26.03
N GLN A 176 -18.17 4.12 25.24
CA GLN A 176 -18.43 3.88 23.80
C GLN A 176 -17.67 4.82 22.85
N TRP A 177 -16.71 5.58 23.35
CA TRP A 177 -15.94 6.51 22.52
C TRP A 177 -14.70 5.83 21.95
N GLU A 178 -14.65 5.68 20.62
CA GLU A 178 -13.45 5.23 19.93
C GLU A 178 -12.60 6.45 19.55
N PRO A 179 -11.36 6.57 20.03
CA PRO A 179 -10.45 7.59 19.55
C PRO A 179 -10.01 7.28 18.12
N CYS A 180 -9.48 8.29 17.41
CA CYS A 180 -8.79 8.05 16.15
C CYS A 180 -7.66 7.02 16.31
N CYS A 181 -7.59 6.05 15.39
CA CYS A 181 -6.55 5.01 15.34
C CYS A 181 -5.24 5.48 14.68
N GLY A 182 -5.18 6.73 14.22
CA GLY A 182 -4.00 7.33 13.61
C GLY A 182 -3.08 8.04 14.62
N ASN A 183 -2.01 8.63 14.09
CA ASN A 183 -0.87 9.17 14.83
C ASN A 183 -1.07 10.58 15.41
N CYS A 184 -2.29 11.05 15.56
CA CYS A 184 -2.56 12.43 15.93
C CYS A 184 -2.26 12.67 17.42
N ALA A 185 -1.78 13.87 17.76
CA ALA A 185 -1.45 14.27 19.12
C ALA A 185 -2.63 13.99 20.07
N TRP A 186 -2.38 13.39 21.24
CA TRP A 186 -3.45 12.97 22.16
C TRP A 186 -4.37 14.10 22.61
N ASP A 187 -3.84 15.31 22.78
CA ASP A 187 -4.59 16.52 23.11
C ASP A 187 -5.46 17.04 21.95
N ARG A 188 -5.22 16.55 20.73
CA ARG A 188 -5.96 16.89 19.50
C ARG A 188 -6.62 15.66 18.86
N LYS A 189 -6.58 14.50 19.51
CA LYS A 189 -7.06 13.25 18.96
C LYS A 189 -8.59 13.28 18.95
N PRO A 190 -9.25 13.29 17.78
CA PRO A 190 -10.69 13.30 17.71
C PRO A 190 -11.25 11.99 18.28
N TRP A 191 -12.45 12.10 18.85
CA TRP A 191 -13.20 10.99 19.41
C TRP A 191 -14.47 10.79 18.59
N TYR A 192 -14.83 9.54 18.35
CA TYR A 192 -16.00 9.17 17.57
C TYR A 192 -16.93 8.30 18.39
N CYS A 193 -18.23 8.49 18.22
CA CYS A 193 -19.25 7.65 18.83
C CYS A 193 -19.43 6.30 18.11
N SER A 194 -18.83 6.13 16.92
CA SER A 194 -18.88 4.89 16.15
C SER A 194 -17.75 4.83 15.11
N SER A 195 -17.41 3.62 14.68
CA SER A 195 -16.48 3.38 13.57
C SER A 195 -16.95 4.03 12.26
N THR A 196 -18.27 4.12 12.02
CA THR A 196 -18.87 4.82 10.88
C THR A 196 -18.57 6.33 10.92
N CYS A 197 -18.69 6.96 12.10
CA CYS A 197 -18.35 8.37 12.27
C CYS A 197 -16.85 8.63 12.06
N ARG A 198 -16.00 7.70 12.53
CA ARG A 198 -14.56 7.75 12.25
C ARG A 198 -14.25 7.67 10.76
N ALA A 199 -14.86 6.72 10.06
CA ALA A 199 -14.66 6.56 8.62
C ALA A 199 -15.10 7.80 7.83
N LYS A 200 -16.24 8.41 8.21
CA LYS A 200 -16.76 9.64 7.59
C LYS A 200 -15.85 10.85 7.77
N GLU A 201 -15.23 11.00 8.94
CA GLU A 201 -14.37 12.15 9.24
C GLU A 201 -12.90 11.94 8.85
N TRP A 202 -12.50 10.69 8.57
CA TRP A 202 -11.14 10.33 8.21
C TRP A 202 -10.56 11.16 7.07
N GLU A 203 -11.33 11.48 6.03
CA GLU A 203 -10.85 12.28 4.90
C GLU A 203 -10.42 13.70 5.31
N ASN A 204 -11.13 14.31 6.26
CA ASN A 204 -10.78 15.62 6.79
C ASN A 204 -9.63 15.52 7.78
N HIS A 205 -9.67 14.50 8.63
CA HIS A 205 -8.74 14.36 9.73
C HIS A 205 -7.36 13.84 9.31
N ARG A 206 -7.26 13.00 8.28
CA ARG A 206 -5.98 12.39 7.85
C ARG A 206 -4.87 13.41 7.57
N ALA A 207 -5.23 14.62 7.12
CA ALA A 207 -4.28 15.71 6.88
C ALA A 207 -3.62 16.21 8.18
N SER A 208 -4.38 16.19 9.28
CA SER A 208 -3.97 16.58 10.63
C SER A 208 -3.48 15.41 11.49
N CYS A 209 -3.82 14.18 11.11
CA CYS A 209 -3.41 12.97 11.81
C CYS A 209 -1.99 12.54 11.43
N LYS A 210 -1.05 13.47 11.61
CA LYS A 210 0.39 13.22 11.55
C LYS A 210 0.90 12.95 12.97
N PRO A 211 1.97 12.14 13.15
CA PRO A 211 2.63 11.98 14.45
C PRO A 211 2.83 13.35 15.11
N PRO A 212 2.47 13.54 16.40
CA PRO A 212 2.87 14.73 17.11
C PRO A 212 4.39 14.85 16.99
N ARG A 213 4.87 16.04 16.61
CA ARG A 213 6.28 16.36 16.85
C ARG A 213 6.54 16.15 18.33
N ALA A 214 7.57 15.39 18.65
CA ALA A 214 7.93 15.12 20.03
C ALA A 214 7.95 16.41 20.86
N MET A 215 7.36 16.37 22.06
CA MET A 215 7.38 17.51 22.99
C MET A 215 8.81 17.94 23.38
N TRP A 216 9.82 17.13 23.07
CA TRP A 216 11.20 17.32 23.46
C TRP A 216 12.10 17.03 22.27
N PRO A 217 12.50 18.03 21.46
CA PRO A 217 13.48 17.80 20.42
C PRO A 217 14.77 17.33 21.06
N VAL A 218 15.14 16.07 20.86
CA VAL A 218 16.43 15.55 21.30
C VAL A 218 17.49 16.27 20.48
N LYS A 219 18.36 17.07 21.14
CA LYS A 219 19.54 17.62 20.47
C LYS A 219 20.41 16.44 20.04
N LEU A 220 20.60 16.30 18.73
CA LEU A 220 21.54 15.31 18.19
C LEU A 220 22.96 15.70 18.66
N PRO A 221 23.83 14.72 18.92
CA PRO A 221 25.25 14.98 19.10
C PRO A 221 25.79 15.77 17.90
N SER A 222 26.74 16.67 18.13
CA SER A 222 27.41 17.41 17.04
C SER A 222 28.14 16.49 16.05
N SER A 223 28.48 15.27 16.48
CA SER A 223 29.07 14.21 15.64
C SER A 223 28.08 13.56 14.67
N VAL A 224 26.79 13.89 14.74
CA VAL A 224 25.73 13.25 13.95
C VAL A 224 25.03 14.29 13.09
N ALA A 225 25.46 14.37 11.82
CA ALA A 225 24.75 15.14 10.80
C ALA A 225 23.65 14.24 10.19
N PRO A 226 22.37 14.65 10.25
CA PRO A 226 21.29 13.93 9.56
C PRO A 226 21.37 14.21 8.05
N ASP A 227 22.36 13.61 7.39
CA ASP A 227 22.57 13.70 5.95
C ASP A 227 22.03 12.46 5.20
N TRP A 228 22.16 12.46 3.88
CA TRP A 228 21.71 11.35 3.02
C TRP A 228 22.46 10.04 3.32
N ASN A 229 23.73 10.10 3.73
CA ASN A 229 24.51 8.91 4.06
C ASN A 229 24.00 8.26 5.35
N MET A 230 23.65 9.06 6.35
CA MET A 230 23.03 8.57 7.58
C MET A 230 21.66 7.95 7.31
N ARG A 231 20.85 8.58 6.44
CA ARG A 231 19.56 8.03 6.01
C ARG A 231 19.73 6.67 5.35
N ASP A 232 20.66 6.55 4.41
CA ASP A 232 20.94 5.31 3.70
C ASP A 232 21.48 4.22 4.64
N LEU A 233 22.40 4.57 5.54
CA LEU A 233 22.91 3.65 6.56
C LEU A 233 21.81 3.18 7.53
N PHE A 234 20.90 4.07 7.92
CA PHE A 234 19.72 3.72 8.73
C PHE A 234 18.82 2.74 7.99
N ILE A 235 18.50 2.98 6.72
CA ILE A 235 17.71 2.06 5.90
C ILE A 235 18.41 0.70 5.79
N ARG A 236 19.71 0.67 5.46
CA ARG A 236 20.48 -0.57 5.32
C ARG A 236 20.55 -1.40 6.61
N LYS A 237 20.59 -0.75 7.77
CA LYS A 237 20.76 -1.42 9.07
C LYS A 237 19.43 -1.77 9.74
N LEU A 238 18.40 -0.95 9.55
CA LEU A 238 17.08 -1.13 10.13
C LEU A 238 16.10 -1.86 9.21
N VAL A 239 16.46 -2.18 7.97
CA VAL A 239 15.66 -3.11 7.17
C VAL A 239 16.36 -4.47 7.27
N PRO A 240 15.93 -5.35 8.19
CA PRO A 240 16.55 -6.65 8.33
C PRO A 240 16.49 -7.43 7.02
N ASN A 241 17.60 -8.10 6.70
CA ASN A 241 17.76 -8.93 5.51
C ASN A 241 17.00 -10.26 5.70
N GLY A 242 15.67 -10.24 5.68
CA GLY A 242 14.83 -11.44 5.75
C GLY A 242 13.60 -11.29 6.64
N PRO A 243 12.78 -12.36 6.73
CA PRO A 243 11.65 -12.39 7.64
C PRO A 243 12.14 -12.29 9.09
N VAL A 244 11.65 -11.30 9.83
CA VAL A 244 11.95 -11.20 11.27
C VAL A 244 10.92 -12.02 12.02
N GLU A 245 11.39 -13.01 12.76
CA GLU A 245 10.59 -13.69 13.76
C GLU A 245 10.81 -13.03 15.12
N GLN A 246 9.72 -12.62 15.75
CA GLN A 246 9.75 -11.88 17.01
C GLN A 246 8.72 -12.46 17.97
N ILE A 247 9.17 -12.70 19.20
CA ILE A 247 8.28 -13.12 20.30
C ILE A 247 7.81 -11.87 21.02
N GLU A 248 6.50 -11.70 21.12
CA GLU A 248 5.86 -10.60 21.84
C GLU A 248 4.97 -11.14 22.95
N VAL A 249 5.05 -10.53 24.13
CA VAL A 249 4.10 -10.79 25.23
C VAL A 249 2.97 -9.78 25.11
N VAL A 250 1.74 -10.25 24.93
CA VAL A 250 0.54 -9.44 24.72
C VAL A 250 -0.58 -9.83 25.69
N PRO A 251 -1.41 -8.87 26.14
CA PRO A 251 -2.64 -9.18 26.84
C PRO A 251 -3.58 -10.04 25.99
N LYS A 252 -4.33 -10.94 26.64
CA LYS A 252 -5.19 -11.95 25.99
C LYS A 252 -6.29 -11.35 25.10
N ASP A 253 -6.66 -10.10 25.37
CA ASP A 253 -7.70 -9.30 24.73
C ASP A 253 -7.18 -8.36 23.62
N VAL A 254 -5.86 -8.29 23.40
CA VAL A 254 -5.24 -7.26 22.55
C VAL A 254 -4.70 -7.81 21.22
N VAL A 255 -4.81 -9.12 20.95
CA VAL A 255 -4.39 -9.71 19.66
C VAL A 255 -5.38 -9.34 18.56
N ASN A 256 -5.30 -8.11 18.06
CA ASN A 256 -6.03 -7.70 16.87
C ASN A 256 -5.32 -8.26 15.63
N THR A 257 -5.83 -9.38 15.12
CA THR A 257 -5.36 -10.06 13.91
C THR A 257 -5.57 -9.25 12.63
N LEU A 258 -6.37 -8.17 12.69
CA LEU A 258 -6.69 -7.31 11.55
C LEU A 258 -5.81 -6.06 11.46
N ASP A 259 -4.94 -5.78 12.44
CA ASP A 259 -4.01 -4.65 12.33
C ASP A 259 -2.86 -5.01 11.40
N THR A 260 -2.87 -4.43 10.18
CA THR A 260 -1.80 -4.58 9.17
C THR A 260 -0.39 -4.16 9.65
N ARG A 261 -0.30 -3.51 10.82
CA ARG A 261 0.96 -3.19 11.52
C ARG A 261 1.53 -4.38 12.29
N ASN A 262 0.69 -5.34 12.68
CA ASN A 262 1.12 -6.57 13.33
C ASN A 262 1.62 -7.55 12.27
N GLY A 263 2.83 -8.07 12.44
CA GLY A 263 3.35 -9.17 11.61
C GLY A 263 2.41 -10.38 11.66
N THR A 264 2.57 -11.31 10.73
CA THR A 264 1.73 -12.51 10.67
C THR A 264 1.97 -13.35 11.92
N VAL A 265 0.91 -13.60 12.69
CA VAL A 265 0.98 -14.48 13.86
C VAL A 265 1.24 -15.91 13.39
N VAL A 266 2.42 -16.45 13.72
CA VAL A 266 2.83 -17.81 13.41
C VAL A 266 2.40 -18.77 14.51
N TRP A 267 2.53 -18.34 15.77
CA TRP A 267 2.21 -19.19 16.92
C TRP A 267 1.77 -18.37 18.14
N VAL A 268 0.92 -18.95 18.99
CA VAL A 268 0.40 -18.34 20.22
C VAL A 268 0.43 -19.38 21.34
N TRP A 269 0.92 -19.00 22.52
CA TRP A 269 0.83 -19.83 23.72
C TRP A 269 0.57 -18.97 24.97
N ASP A 270 -0.15 -19.55 25.94
CA ASP A 270 -0.43 -18.88 27.22
C ASP A 270 0.77 -19.05 28.19
N MET A 271 1.07 -18.01 28.97
CA MET A 271 2.09 -18.02 30.01
C MET A 271 1.59 -17.22 31.24
N PRO A 272 1.97 -17.58 32.47
CA PRO A 272 1.66 -16.75 33.64
C PRO A 272 2.20 -15.32 33.46
N SER A 273 1.39 -14.33 33.83
CA SER A 273 1.78 -12.91 33.84
C SER A 273 2.89 -12.69 34.86
N LEU A 274 4.05 -12.24 34.39
CA LEU A 274 5.19 -11.88 35.26
C LEU A 274 4.91 -10.58 36.04
N CYS A 275 3.94 -9.78 35.61
CA CYS A 275 3.63 -8.48 36.20
C CYS A 275 2.46 -8.53 37.17
N VAL A 276 1.50 -9.46 36.98
CA VAL A 276 0.27 -9.55 37.77
C VAL A 276 0.06 -10.99 38.23
N PRO A 277 0.25 -11.31 39.53
CA PRO A 277 0.06 -12.66 40.04
C PRO A 277 -1.34 -13.20 39.75
N GLY A 278 -1.41 -14.41 39.19
CA GLY A 278 -2.68 -15.09 38.88
C GLY A 278 -3.30 -14.78 37.52
N GLU A 279 -2.77 -13.80 36.78
CA GLU A 279 -3.18 -13.55 35.39
C GLU A 279 -2.37 -14.37 34.39
N THR A 280 -2.94 -14.64 33.21
CA THR A 280 -2.23 -15.23 32.07
C THR A 280 -2.08 -14.21 30.95
N VAL A 281 -0.91 -14.19 30.34
CA VAL A 281 -0.60 -13.40 29.14
C VAL A 281 -0.37 -14.34 27.96
N GLN A 282 -0.60 -13.84 26.74
CA GLN A 282 -0.27 -14.58 25.53
C GLN A 282 1.13 -14.21 25.06
N CYS A 283 1.94 -15.20 24.79
CA CYS A 283 3.15 -15.04 23.99
C CYS A 283 2.81 -15.36 22.54
N VAL A 284 3.22 -14.46 21.64
CA VAL A 284 2.91 -14.55 20.23
C VAL A 284 4.20 -14.50 19.44
N LEU A 285 4.45 -15.51 18.61
CA LEU A 285 5.50 -15.49 17.60
C LEU A 285 4.94 -14.82 16.34
N LYS A 286 5.44 -13.64 16.00
CA LYS A 286 5.08 -12.93 14.76
C LYS A 286 6.20 -13.06 13.75
N ARG A 287 5.85 -13.27 12.48
CA ARG A 287 6.76 -13.21 11.33
C ARG A 287 6.45 -11.97 10.50
N TYR A 288 7.41 -11.08 10.40
CA TYR A 288 7.34 -9.89 9.56
C TYR A 288 7.99 -10.20 8.21
N THR A 289 7.20 -10.54 7.19
CA THR A 289 7.69 -10.72 5.82
C THR A 289 7.83 -9.36 5.14
N HIS A 290 9.06 -8.90 4.94
CA HIS A 290 9.34 -7.75 4.09
C HIS A 290 9.43 -8.22 2.64
N LEU A 291 8.66 -7.62 1.73
CA LEU A 291 8.74 -7.86 0.27
C LEU A 291 10.01 -7.27 -0.36
N LEU A 292 11.10 -7.17 0.40
CA LEU A 292 12.34 -6.55 -0.05
C LEU A 292 13.38 -7.64 -0.28
N GLY A 293 13.82 -7.76 -1.53
CA GLY A 293 14.73 -8.79 -2.00
C GLY A 293 16.03 -8.82 -1.19
N ARG A 294 16.46 -10.04 -0.83
CA ARG A 294 17.69 -10.32 -0.08
C ARG A 294 18.95 -9.78 -0.77
N ASP A 295 18.97 -9.80 -2.11
CA ASP A 295 20.15 -9.43 -2.90
C ASP A 295 20.14 -7.96 -3.37
N THR A 296 19.05 -7.23 -3.11
CA THR A 296 18.90 -5.81 -3.51
C THR A 296 19.02 -4.83 -2.35
N TYR A 297 19.54 -5.28 -1.20
CA TYR A 297 19.83 -4.44 -0.03
C TYR A 297 18.61 -3.62 0.46
N GLY A 298 17.42 -4.21 0.44
CA GLY A 298 16.21 -3.53 0.90
C GLY A 298 15.56 -2.62 -0.17
N ARG A 299 16.12 -2.54 -1.38
CA ARG A 299 15.48 -1.89 -2.53
C ARG A 299 14.43 -2.84 -3.12
N PRO A 300 13.24 -2.36 -3.55
CA PRO A 300 12.31 -3.18 -4.31
C PRO A 300 13.00 -3.74 -5.57
N CYS A 301 13.14 -5.06 -5.65
CA CYS A 301 13.70 -5.75 -6.81
C CYS A 301 12.55 -6.08 -7.75
N ILE A 302 12.38 -5.28 -8.80
CA ILE A 302 11.27 -5.47 -9.73
C ILE A 302 11.45 -6.79 -10.51
N ASP A 303 12.68 -7.05 -10.99
CA ASP A 303 13.01 -8.29 -11.70
C ASP A 303 12.92 -9.53 -10.82
N GLY A 304 13.34 -9.43 -9.56
CA GLY A 304 13.14 -10.51 -8.59
C GLY A 304 11.66 -10.81 -8.36
N ALA A 305 10.82 -9.78 -8.22
CA ALA A 305 9.38 -9.99 -8.09
C ALA A 305 8.77 -10.63 -9.34
N LEU A 306 9.15 -10.18 -10.54
CA LEU A 306 8.70 -10.77 -11.80
C LEU A 306 9.20 -12.22 -11.98
N LEU A 307 10.41 -12.54 -11.52
CA LEU A 307 10.97 -13.89 -11.55
C LEU A 307 10.18 -14.85 -10.66
N GLU A 308 9.80 -14.41 -9.46
CA GLU A 308 8.94 -15.19 -8.54
C GLU A 308 7.53 -15.38 -9.09
N LEU A 309 7.01 -14.40 -9.84
CA LEU A 309 5.71 -14.52 -10.51
C LEU A 309 5.79 -15.35 -11.80
N ALA A 310 6.97 -15.55 -12.38
CA ALA A 310 7.12 -16.18 -13.69
C ALA A 310 6.40 -17.53 -13.83
N PRO A 311 6.44 -18.48 -12.86
CA PRO A 311 5.71 -19.75 -12.98
C PRO A 311 4.18 -19.58 -13.08
N LEU A 312 3.64 -18.47 -12.57
CA LEU A 312 2.22 -18.13 -12.64
C LEU A 312 1.87 -17.41 -13.94
N LEU A 313 2.82 -16.67 -14.53
CA LEU A 313 2.64 -15.89 -15.75
C LEU A 313 2.94 -16.69 -17.04
N ASP A 314 3.87 -17.65 -16.98
CA ASP A 314 4.37 -18.42 -18.14
C ASP A 314 3.33 -19.39 -18.71
N ARG A 315 2.26 -19.69 -17.95
CA ARG A 315 1.16 -20.54 -18.43
C ARG A 315 0.43 -19.98 -19.65
N HIS A 316 0.66 -18.73 -20.06
CA HIS A 316 -0.07 -18.09 -21.15
C HIS A 316 0.74 -17.63 -22.36
N TYR A 317 2.08 -17.61 -22.32
CA TYR A 317 2.86 -16.87 -23.34
C TYR A 317 3.36 -17.65 -24.56
N GLY A 318 3.13 -18.97 -24.69
CA GLY A 318 3.71 -19.66 -25.86
C GLY A 318 3.16 -21.01 -26.28
N GLY A 319 2.21 -21.60 -25.54
CA GLY A 319 1.60 -22.86 -25.93
C GLY A 319 0.13 -22.63 -26.22
N ASN A 320 -0.35 -23.05 -27.39
CA ASN A 320 -1.76 -23.32 -27.62
C ASN A 320 -2.31 -24.10 -26.41
N LEU A 321 -2.88 -23.38 -25.43
CA LEU A 321 -3.87 -23.93 -24.52
C LEU A 321 -5.09 -24.18 -25.41
N LYS A 322 -5.00 -25.25 -26.21
CA LYS A 322 -6.18 -26.03 -26.57
C LYS A 322 -6.71 -26.46 -25.22
N TYR A 323 -7.59 -25.65 -24.65
CA TYR A 323 -8.55 -26.13 -23.67
C TYR A 323 -9.17 -27.33 -24.37
N SER A 324 -8.71 -28.54 -24.00
CA SER A 324 -9.45 -29.75 -24.28
C SER A 324 -10.88 -29.45 -23.84
N ALA A 325 -11.87 -29.74 -24.69
CA ALA A 325 -13.28 -29.40 -24.49
C ALA A 325 -13.91 -29.91 -23.16
N ALA A 326 -13.12 -30.55 -22.30
CA ALA A 326 -13.44 -30.82 -20.91
C ALA A 326 -13.30 -29.54 -20.06
N ALA A 327 -14.45 -28.96 -19.70
CA ALA A 327 -14.58 -27.88 -18.71
C ALA A 327 -13.76 -28.19 -17.44
N PRO A 328 -12.76 -27.38 -17.06
CA PRO A 328 -11.87 -27.75 -15.97
C PRO A 328 -12.51 -27.46 -14.61
N ARG A 329 -12.89 -28.52 -13.88
CA ARG A 329 -13.69 -28.45 -12.63
C ARG A 329 -12.92 -27.99 -11.38
N VAL A 330 -11.65 -27.59 -11.48
CA VAL A 330 -10.77 -27.26 -10.32
C VAL A 330 -10.13 -25.86 -10.43
N ILE A 331 -10.71 -24.94 -11.23
CA ILE A 331 -10.05 -23.68 -11.61
C ILE A 331 -10.15 -22.56 -10.56
N THR A 332 -11.15 -22.55 -9.67
CA THR A 332 -11.51 -21.33 -8.92
C THR A 332 -10.37 -20.73 -8.10
N HIS A 333 -9.66 -21.54 -7.30
CA HIS A 333 -8.51 -21.07 -6.52
C HIS A 333 -7.29 -20.71 -7.37
N ALA A 334 -7.06 -21.45 -8.46
CA ALA A 334 -5.95 -21.14 -9.37
C ALA A 334 -6.17 -19.81 -10.09
N LEU A 335 -7.42 -19.50 -10.45
CA LEU A 335 -7.78 -18.27 -11.16
C LEU A 335 -7.56 -17.03 -10.30
N ASP A 336 -7.94 -17.07 -9.02
CA ASP A 336 -7.70 -15.97 -8.07
C ASP A 336 -6.19 -15.68 -7.89
N ILE A 337 -5.36 -16.72 -7.83
CA ILE A 337 -3.91 -16.56 -7.76
C ILE A 337 -3.35 -15.97 -9.06
N ILE A 338 -3.82 -16.44 -10.21
CA ILE A 338 -3.37 -15.97 -11.53
C ILE A 338 -3.75 -14.49 -11.73
N MET A 339 -4.99 -14.09 -11.45
CA MET A 339 -5.41 -12.68 -11.61
C MET A 339 -4.60 -11.74 -10.71
N LYS A 340 -4.30 -12.16 -9.47
CA LYS A 340 -3.43 -11.41 -8.56
C LYS A 340 -2.00 -11.34 -9.06
N ALA A 341 -1.46 -12.43 -9.61
CA ALA A 341 -0.14 -12.46 -10.21
C ALA A 341 -0.03 -11.48 -11.40
N HIS A 342 -1.02 -11.46 -12.29
CA HIS A 342 -1.08 -10.48 -13.38
C HIS A 342 -1.19 -9.05 -12.87
N SER A 343 -2.02 -8.79 -11.85
CA SER A 343 -2.08 -7.45 -11.24
C SER A 343 -0.76 -7.01 -10.61
N LEU A 344 -0.02 -7.93 -9.98
CA LEU A 344 1.29 -7.62 -9.39
C LEU A 344 2.36 -7.39 -10.47
N ALA A 345 2.34 -8.19 -11.52
CA ALA A 345 3.20 -8.03 -12.69
C ALA A 345 2.95 -6.67 -13.37
N ALA A 346 1.69 -6.28 -13.54
CA ALA A 346 1.31 -4.96 -14.07
C ALA A 346 1.94 -3.82 -13.25
N TYR A 347 1.87 -3.92 -11.91
CA TYR A 347 2.48 -2.93 -11.03
C TYR A 347 4.01 -2.92 -11.13
N ALA A 348 4.64 -4.09 -11.16
CA ALA A 348 6.08 -4.23 -11.31
C ALA A 348 6.58 -3.53 -12.58
N TYR A 349 5.97 -3.83 -13.72
CA TYR A 349 6.31 -3.17 -14.99
C TYR A 349 6.00 -1.67 -14.99
N PHE A 350 4.89 -1.24 -14.38
CA PHE A 350 4.60 0.18 -14.20
C PHE A 350 5.66 0.91 -13.36
N LEU A 351 6.20 0.26 -12.32
CA LEU A 351 7.31 0.79 -11.53
C LEU A 351 8.60 0.90 -12.34
N LYS A 352 8.88 -0.03 -13.26
CA LYS A 352 9.99 0.10 -14.22
C LYS A 352 9.79 1.27 -15.16
N TYR A 353 8.57 1.43 -15.68
CA TYR A 353 8.21 2.54 -16.56
C TYR A 353 8.41 3.92 -15.89
N THR A 354 7.99 4.04 -14.63
CA THR A 354 8.09 5.30 -13.85
C THR A 354 9.42 5.48 -13.11
N ALA A 355 10.36 4.55 -13.26
CA ALA A 355 11.66 4.61 -12.60
C ALA A 355 12.47 5.81 -13.10
N THR A 356 13.06 6.56 -12.18
CA THR A 356 14.06 7.58 -12.52
C THR A 356 15.28 6.94 -13.19
N PRO A 357 16.11 7.67 -13.95
CA PRO A 357 17.31 7.11 -14.58
C PRO A 357 18.23 6.37 -13.59
N ASP A 358 18.34 6.86 -12.35
CA ASP A 358 19.11 6.21 -11.29
C ASP A 358 18.50 4.86 -10.87
N ARG A 359 17.17 4.79 -10.77
CA ARG A 359 16.45 3.55 -10.48
C ARG A 359 16.47 2.57 -11.65
N GLN A 360 16.45 3.07 -12.89
CA GLN A 360 16.59 2.24 -14.08
C GLN A 360 17.96 1.57 -14.12
N ARG A 361 19.05 2.29 -13.79
CA ARG A 361 20.38 1.66 -13.65
C ARG A 361 20.39 0.57 -12.58
N GLY A 362 19.79 0.85 -11.42
CA GLY A 362 19.64 -0.16 -10.38
C GLY A 362 18.80 -1.37 -10.83
N ALA A 363 17.77 -1.17 -11.66
CA ALA A 363 16.96 -2.25 -12.20
C ALA A 363 17.73 -3.06 -13.27
N ALA A 364 18.56 -2.40 -14.09
CA ALA A 364 19.44 -3.09 -15.04
C ALA A 364 20.48 -3.97 -14.29
N ASP A 365 21.02 -3.48 -13.18
CA ASP A 365 21.88 -4.28 -12.30
C ASP A 365 21.12 -5.46 -11.69
N ASP A 366 19.87 -5.24 -11.25
CA ASP A 366 19.01 -6.32 -10.73
C ASP A 366 18.73 -7.38 -11.81
N ALA A 367 18.47 -6.98 -13.05
CA ALA A 367 18.21 -7.88 -14.16
C ALA A 367 19.39 -8.82 -14.48
N GLN A 368 20.62 -8.40 -14.17
CA GLN A 368 21.81 -9.28 -14.27
C GLN A 368 21.82 -10.38 -13.18
N HIS A 369 21.32 -10.05 -11.99
CA HIS A 369 21.27 -10.98 -10.85
C HIS A 369 20.02 -11.86 -10.88
N PHE A 370 18.93 -11.35 -11.45
CA PHE A 370 17.63 -12.00 -11.57
C PHE A 370 17.22 -12.09 -13.04
N PRO A 371 17.90 -12.96 -13.84
CA PRO A 371 17.64 -13.04 -15.26
C PRO A 371 16.21 -13.55 -15.50
N LEU A 372 15.34 -12.67 -15.99
CA LEU A 372 13.99 -13.06 -16.38
C LEU A 372 14.01 -14.03 -17.56
N PRO A 373 13.02 -14.95 -17.67
CA PRO A 373 12.74 -15.68 -18.89
C PRO A 373 12.57 -14.73 -20.06
N ALA A 374 12.99 -15.12 -21.27
CA ALA A 374 12.96 -14.26 -22.46
C ALA A 374 11.58 -13.61 -22.71
N ALA A 375 10.48 -14.34 -22.45
CA ALA A 375 9.11 -13.83 -22.61
C ALA A 375 8.74 -12.69 -21.64
N LEU A 376 9.46 -12.55 -20.53
CA LEU A 376 9.25 -11.53 -19.50
C LEU A 376 10.34 -10.44 -19.53
N ARG A 377 11.27 -10.48 -20.48
CA ARG A 377 12.25 -9.41 -20.64
C ARG A 377 11.59 -8.25 -21.37
N ALA A 378 11.55 -7.10 -20.73
CA ALA A 378 11.37 -5.84 -21.44
C ALA A 378 12.74 -5.44 -21.97
N ASP A 379 12.87 -5.26 -23.28
CA ASP A 379 14.13 -4.89 -23.95
C ASP A 379 14.42 -3.40 -23.72
N ASP A 380 14.65 -3.03 -22.45
CA ASP A 380 15.13 -1.75 -21.88
C ASP A 380 14.48 -0.43 -22.34
N ALA A 381 13.53 -0.44 -23.26
CA ALA A 381 12.71 0.71 -23.59
C ALA A 381 11.71 0.93 -22.46
N THR A 382 11.69 2.14 -21.90
CA THR A 382 10.70 2.55 -20.90
C THR A 382 9.28 2.26 -21.40
N VAL A 383 9.04 2.40 -22.71
CA VAL A 383 7.75 2.09 -23.33
C VAL A 383 7.40 0.60 -23.32
N ASP A 384 8.37 -0.29 -23.54
CA ASP A 384 8.10 -1.74 -23.47
C ASP A 384 7.60 -2.11 -22.08
N SER A 385 8.22 -1.56 -21.02
CA SER A 385 7.73 -1.76 -19.66
C SER A 385 6.27 -1.29 -19.50
N LEU A 386 5.87 -0.18 -20.12
CA LEU A 386 4.47 0.25 -20.06
C LEU A 386 3.53 -0.69 -20.84
N ILE A 387 3.97 -1.21 -21.99
CA ILE A 387 3.18 -2.17 -22.78
C ILE A 387 2.99 -3.46 -21.98
N TYR A 388 4.06 -4.03 -21.39
CA TYR A 388 3.95 -5.20 -20.52
C TYR A 388 3.05 -4.92 -19.30
N ALA A 389 3.16 -3.72 -18.70
CA ALA A 389 2.26 -3.32 -17.62
C ALA A 389 0.79 -3.34 -18.07
N ALA A 390 0.49 -2.80 -19.25
CA ALA A 390 -0.84 -2.79 -19.83
C ALA A 390 -1.34 -4.18 -20.20
N ASP A 391 -0.49 -5.06 -20.75
CA ASP A 391 -0.83 -6.45 -21.06
C ASP A 391 -1.25 -7.19 -19.81
N HIS A 392 -0.43 -7.15 -18.76
CA HIS A 392 -0.76 -7.80 -17.49
C HIS A 392 -1.97 -7.16 -16.80
N ALA A 393 -2.14 -5.83 -16.87
CA ALA A 393 -3.32 -5.15 -16.35
C ALA A 393 -4.59 -5.58 -17.11
N ASN A 394 -4.49 -5.75 -18.43
CA ASN A 394 -5.60 -6.20 -19.26
C ASN A 394 -5.98 -7.63 -18.95
N PHE A 395 -5.00 -8.54 -18.81
CA PHE A 395 -5.29 -9.91 -18.37
C PHE A 395 -6.03 -9.93 -17.02
N ALA A 396 -5.59 -9.13 -16.04
CA ALA A 396 -6.30 -9.00 -14.76
C ALA A 396 -7.72 -8.45 -14.95
N ALA A 397 -7.90 -7.45 -15.81
CA ALA A 397 -9.21 -6.87 -16.13
C ALA A 397 -10.14 -7.84 -16.87
N CYS A 398 -9.63 -8.68 -17.78
CA CYS A 398 -10.39 -9.76 -18.43
C CYS A 398 -10.98 -10.72 -17.40
N MET A 399 -10.25 -10.93 -16.29
CA MET A 399 -10.70 -11.74 -15.15
C MET A 399 -11.55 -10.95 -14.15
N GLN A 400 -11.96 -9.72 -14.45
CA GLN A 400 -12.67 -8.78 -13.57
C GLN A 400 -11.91 -8.38 -12.29
N PHE A 401 -10.60 -8.60 -12.22
CA PHE A 401 -9.80 -8.20 -11.07
C PHE A 401 -9.27 -6.77 -11.25
N ILE A 402 -10.05 -5.79 -10.80
CA ILE A 402 -9.72 -4.36 -10.92
C ILE A 402 -9.07 -3.86 -9.62
N SER A 403 -7.74 -3.96 -9.55
CA SER A 403 -6.96 -3.44 -8.42
C SER A 403 -6.41 -2.03 -8.69
N PRO A 404 -5.89 -1.31 -7.68
CA PRO A 404 -5.17 -0.05 -7.89
C PRO A 404 -4.00 -0.17 -8.88
N ALA A 405 -3.31 -1.33 -8.90
CA ALA A 405 -2.21 -1.56 -9.84
C ALA A 405 -2.69 -1.62 -11.30
N VAL A 406 -3.82 -2.29 -11.55
CA VAL A 406 -4.46 -2.36 -12.87
C VAL A 406 -4.84 -0.96 -13.35
N LEU A 407 -5.43 -0.14 -12.47
CA LEU A 407 -5.83 1.22 -12.81
C LEU A 407 -4.63 2.17 -13.05
N LEU A 408 -3.54 2.02 -12.29
CA LEU A 408 -2.32 2.81 -12.49
C LEU A 408 -1.67 2.49 -13.84
N ALA A 409 -1.47 1.20 -14.14
CA ALA A 409 -0.90 0.75 -15.41
C ALA A 409 -1.79 1.13 -16.60
N GLY A 410 -3.10 0.89 -16.49
CA GLY A 410 -4.07 1.24 -17.53
C GLY A 410 -4.18 2.74 -17.76
N GLY A 411 -4.18 3.55 -16.70
CA GLY A 411 -4.21 5.01 -16.82
C GLY A 411 -2.97 5.53 -17.57
N ALA A 412 -1.78 5.09 -17.17
CA ALA A 412 -0.55 5.49 -17.85
C ALA A 412 -0.49 5.04 -19.32
N PHE A 413 -1.01 3.85 -19.64
CA PHE A 413 -1.10 3.39 -21.01
C PHE A 413 -2.13 4.20 -21.81
N ARG A 414 -3.30 4.52 -21.24
CA ARG A 414 -4.29 5.39 -21.87
C ARG A 414 -3.70 6.75 -22.20
N ASP A 415 -2.99 7.36 -21.26
CA ASP A 415 -2.35 8.67 -21.45
C ASP A 415 -1.32 8.62 -22.59
N LEU A 416 -0.52 7.54 -22.67
CA LEU A 416 0.39 7.33 -23.82
C LEU A 416 -0.39 7.16 -25.13
N ALA A 417 -1.46 6.36 -25.14
CA ALA A 417 -2.25 6.11 -26.33
C ALA A 417 -2.89 7.42 -26.86
N GLU A 418 -3.48 8.21 -25.98
CA GLU A 418 -4.05 9.52 -26.30
C GLU A 418 -2.98 10.50 -26.80
N TYR A 419 -1.81 10.53 -26.16
CA TYR A 419 -0.67 11.33 -26.61
C TYR A 419 -0.22 10.96 -28.03
N LEU A 420 -0.23 9.65 -28.34
CA LEU A 420 0.06 9.15 -29.68
C LEU A 420 -1.12 9.37 -30.65
N GLY A 421 -2.28 9.87 -30.22
CA GLY A 421 -3.46 9.99 -31.06
C GLY A 421 -4.01 8.64 -31.50
N LEU A 422 -3.79 7.59 -30.70
CA LEU A 422 -4.34 6.27 -30.91
C LEU A 422 -5.79 6.26 -30.46
N ASP A 423 -6.70 6.02 -31.40
CA ASP A 423 -8.06 5.65 -31.03
C ASP A 423 -8.07 4.18 -30.60
N VAL A 424 -8.26 3.97 -29.31
CA VAL A 424 -8.20 2.65 -28.70
C VAL A 424 -9.29 1.73 -29.27
N TRP A 425 -10.46 2.28 -29.60
CA TRP A 425 -11.61 1.48 -30.03
C TRP A 425 -11.51 1.00 -31.47
N SER A 426 -10.87 1.78 -32.34
CA SER A 426 -10.57 1.35 -33.71
C SER A 426 -9.24 0.61 -33.81
N GLY A 427 -8.29 0.96 -32.95
CA GLY A 427 -6.91 0.56 -33.10
C GLY A 427 -6.43 -0.57 -32.18
N ILE A 428 -6.79 -0.55 -30.90
CA ILE A 428 -6.16 -1.43 -29.90
C ILE A 428 -7.21 -2.19 -29.08
N LYS A 429 -8.20 -2.74 -29.80
CA LYS A 429 -9.36 -3.45 -29.23
C LYS A 429 -9.00 -4.56 -28.24
N ARG A 430 -7.81 -5.17 -28.37
CA ARG A 430 -7.33 -6.19 -27.43
C ARG A 430 -7.27 -5.71 -25.98
N TYR A 431 -7.27 -4.40 -25.74
CA TYR A 431 -7.29 -3.79 -24.41
C TYR A 431 -8.67 -3.30 -23.97
N ALA A 432 -9.76 -3.64 -24.68
CA ALA A 432 -11.11 -3.23 -24.31
C ALA A 432 -11.46 -3.56 -22.83
N PRO A 433 -11.11 -4.74 -22.28
CA PRO A 433 -11.35 -5.04 -20.86
C PRO A 433 -10.70 -4.05 -19.89
N LEU A 434 -9.43 -3.68 -20.13
CA LEU A 434 -8.75 -2.66 -19.33
C LEU A 434 -9.44 -1.29 -19.44
N TRP A 435 -10.07 -0.97 -20.56
CA TRP A 435 -10.69 0.34 -20.77
C TRP A 435 -12.03 0.42 -20.06
N PHE A 436 -12.80 -0.66 -20.11
CA PHE A 436 -13.99 -0.79 -19.29
C PHE A 436 -13.65 -0.70 -17.80
N ALA A 437 -12.53 -1.28 -17.36
CA ALA A 437 -12.08 -1.13 -15.97
C ALA A 437 -11.76 0.32 -15.59
N LEU A 438 -11.11 1.09 -16.48
CA LEU A 438 -10.84 2.51 -16.27
C LEU A 438 -12.12 3.37 -16.29
N GLU A 439 -13.03 3.13 -17.24
CA GLU A 439 -14.33 3.80 -17.31
C GLU A 439 -15.15 3.53 -16.05
N TRP A 440 -15.18 2.28 -15.58
CA TRP A 440 -15.85 1.88 -14.36
C TRP A 440 -15.24 2.57 -13.13
N ALA A 441 -13.91 2.61 -12.99
CA ALA A 441 -13.25 3.27 -11.87
C ALA A 441 -13.46 4.80 -11.87
N ASN A 442 -13.45 5.43 -13.05
CA ASN A 442 -13.80 6.85 -13.20
C ASN A 442 -15.24 7.11 -12.76
N ARG A 443 -16.18 6.23 -13.13
CA ARG A 443 -17.58 6.31 -12.69
C ARG A 443 -17.71 6.17 -11.18
N GLN A 444 -17.05 5.20 -10.56
CA GLN A 444 -17.05 5.03 -9.10
C GLN A 444 -16.44 6.25 -8.38
N THR A 445 -15.36 6.83 -8.93
CA THR A 445 -14.75 8.05 -8.38
C THR A 445 -15.70 9.23 -8.46
N PHE A 446 -16.47 9.33 -9.54
CA PHE A 446 -17.53 10.33 -9.69
C PHE A 446 -18.65 10.12 -8.67
N ASP A 447 -19.20 8.91 -8.59
CA ASP A 447 -20.31 8.56 -7.69
C ASP A 447 -19.94 8.75 -6.20
N THR A 448 -18.66 8.53 -5.84
CA THR A 448 -18.15 8.75 -4.47
C THR A 448 -17.89 10.22 -4.15
N LYS A 449 -17.31 10.99 -5.08
CA LYS A 449 -17.07 12.44 -4.90
C LYS A 449 -18.37 13.24 -4.92
N PHE A 450 -19.38 12.75 -5.64
CA PHE A 450 -20.69 13.37 -5.75
C PHE A 450 -21.74 12.43 -5.17
N PRO A 451 -21.83 12.32 -3.82
CA PRO A 451 -22.82 11.46 -3.18
C PRO A 451 -24.22 11.82 -3.67
N ALA A 452 -25.17 10.89 -3.61
CA ALA A 452 -26.54 11.07 -4.12
C ALA A 452 -27.26 12.37 -3.62
N GLY A 453 -26.80 12.95 -2.49
CA GLY A 453 -27.23 14.26 -2.00
C GLY A 453 -26.70 15.47 -2.79
N TRP A 454 -25.51 15.41 -3.37
CA TRP A 454 -24.97 16.43 -4.28
C TRP A 454 -25.56 16.32 -5.69
N VAL A 455 -25.97 15.12 -6.12
CA VAL A 455 -26.78 14.93 -7.35
C VAL A 455 -28.14 15.64 -7.26
N LEU A 456 -28.63 15.88 -6.04
CA LEU A 456 -29.84 16.68 -5.79
C LEU A 456 -29.60 18.19 -5.88
N ASP A 457 -28.38 18.68 -5.66
CA ASP A 457 -28.03 20.11 -5.71
C ASP A 457 -27.47 20.51 -7.09
N MET A 458 -26.73 19.61 -7.75
CA MET A 458 -26.50 19.68 -9.20
C MET A 458 -27.80 19.54 -9.99
N ARG A 459 -28.92 19.14 -9.37
CA ARG A 459 -30.24 19.12 -9.99
C ARG A 459 -30.77 20.52 -10.27
N GLU A 460 -30.31 21.56 -9.56
CA GLU A 460 -30.58 22.96 -9.88
C GLU A 460 -29.65 23.52 -10.97
N TYR A 461 -28.50 22.89 -11.24
CA TYR A 461 -27.64 23.20 -12.38
C TYR A 461 -28.01 22.37 -13.63
N LEU A 462 -28.51 21.15 -13.44
CA LEU A 462 -29.04 20.23 -14.45
C LEU A 462 -30.53 20.45 -14.76
N THR A 463 -31.23 21.34 -14.07
CA THR A 463 -32.57 21.79 -14.51
C THR A 463 -32.49 22.55 -15.83
N ALA A 464 -31.34 23.14 -16.18
CA ALA A 464 -31.05 23.60 -17.54
C ALA A 464 -30.88 22.44 -18.55
N GLN A 465 -30.66 21.21 -18.11
CA GLN A 465 -30.62 19.96 -18.90
C GLN A 465 -31.84 19.03 -18.63
N ALA A 466 -32.89 19.54 -17.99
CA ALA A 466 -34.14 18.79 -17.80
C ALA A 466 -34.97 18.68 -19.08
N VAL A 467 -34.55 19.36 -20.15
CA VAL A 467 -35.16 19.34 -21.47
C VAL A 467 -34.33 18.44 -22.36
N CYS A 468 -34.99 17.70 -23.24
CA CYS A 468 -34.32 16.90 -24.25
C CYS A 468 -33.33 17.79 -25.05
N LEU A 469 -32.08 17.36 -25.20
CA LEU A 469 -31.08 18.18 -25.90
C LEU A 469 -31.31 18.25 -27.42
N ALA A 470 -32.29 17.49 -27.95
CA ALA A 470 -32.57 17.52 -29.38
C ALA A 470 -33.13 18.88 -29.81
N PRO A 471 -32.58 19.50 -30.89
CA PRO A 471 -33.03 20.80 -31.36
C PRO A 471 -34.55 20.85 -31.58
N GLY A 472 -35.23 21.75 -30.88
CA GLY A 472 -36.69 21.92 -30.95
C GLY A 472 -37.50 20.82 -30.25
N CYS A 473 -36.93 20.11 -29.28
CA CYS A 473 -37.66 19.20 -28.40
C CYS A 473 -37.74 19.78 -26.99
N ASP A 474 -38.90 20.34 -26.64
CA ASP A 474 -39.12 20.93 -25.31
C ASP A 474 -39.65 19.92 -24.29
N GLN A 475 -39.55 18.61 -24.58
CA GLN A 475 -40.04 17.58 -23.68
C GLN A 475 -39.09 17.41 -22.50
N SER A 476 -39.63 17.66 -21.32
CA SER A 476 -39.08 17.19 -20.07
C SER A 476 -39.50 15.74 -19.81
N PRO A 477 -38.62 14.91 -19.23
CA PRO A 477 -38.93 13.51 -18.95
C PRO A 477 -40.05 13.42 -17.91
N GLY A 478 -41.15 12.77 -18.27
CA GLY A 478 -42.25 12.52 -17.34
C GLY A 478 -41.84 11.60 -16.20
N GLN A 479 -41.00 10.58 -16.48
CA GLN A 479 -40.39 9.70 -15.49
C GLN A 479 -38.89 9.49 -15.72
N LYS A 480 -38.18 9.05 -14.68
CA LYS A 480 -36.72 8.84 -14.70
C LYS A 480 -36.32 7.66 -15.61
N GLU A 481 -37.24 6.73 -15.82
CA GLU A 481 -37.07 5.51 -16.62
C GLU A 481 -37.13 5.77 -18.13
N ASP A 482 -37.82 6.84 -18.56
CA ASP A 482 -37.92 7.24 -19.96
C ASP A 482 -36.62 7.88 -20.48
N LYS A 483 -35.62 7.98 -19.61
CA LYS A 483 -34.42 8.73 -19.90
C LYS A 483 -33.44 7.95 -20.79
N GLN A 484 -33.35 8.32 -22.07
CA GLN A 484 -32.29 7.79 -22.95
C GLN A 484 -31.04 8.68 -22.95
N TRP A 485 -29.98 8.20 -22.30
CA TRP A 485 -28.65 8.82 -22.37
C TRP A 485 -28.00 8.60 -23.73
N CYS A 486 -27.05 9.48 -24.08
CA CYS A 486 -26.16 9.22 -25.20
C CYS A 486 -25.43 7.88 -25.03
N ARG A 487 -25.47 7.06 -26.09
CA ARG A 487 -24.80 5.75 -26.15
C ARG A 487 -23.32 5.83 -26.56
N GLY A 488 -22.82 7.01 -26.94
CA GLY A 488 -21.42 7.16 -27.33
C GLY A 488 -20.48 7.36 -26.13
N THR A 489 -19.24 7.77 -26.43
CA THR A 489 -18.09 7.74 -25.50
C THR A 489 -17.84 9.05 -24.75
N CYS A 490 -18.72 10.05 -24.87
CA CYS A 490 -18.64 11.26 -24.05
C CYS A 490 -18.56 10.94 -22.55
N ALA A 491 -17.84 11.76 -21.79
CA ALA A 491 -17.77 11.57 -20.35
C ALA A 491 -19.15 11.69 -19.71
N TRP A 492 -19.30 11.00 -18.59
CA TRP A 492 -20.56 10.88 -17.86
C TRP A 492 -21.16 12.22 -17.46
N ASP A 493 -20.34 13.21 -17.14
CA ASP A 493 -20.72 14.59 -16.82
C ASP A 493 -21.18 15.40 -18.05
N CYS A 494 -20.77 14.99 -19.24
CA CYS A 494 -21.11 15.60 -20.52
C CYS A 494 -22.13 14.78 -21.34
N LYS A 495 -22.61 13.64 -20.84
CA LYS A 495 -23.54 12.76 -21.56
C LYS A 495 -24.91 13.44 -21.66
N PRO A 496 -25.33 13.88 -22.86
CA PRO A 496 -26.62 14.50 -23.01
C PRO A 496 -27.74 13.48 -22.85
N TRP A 497 -28.91 14.03 -22.57
CA TRP A 497 -30.11 13.27 -22.35
C TRP A 497 -31.16 13.51 -23.44
N TYR A 498 -31.87 12.45 -23.82
CA TYR A 498 -32.93 12.48 -24.84
C TYR A 498 -34.21 11.79 -24.37
N CYS A 499 -35.38 12.37 -24.69
CA CYS A 499 -36.69 11.78 -24.39
C CYS A 499 -37.04 10.56 -25.24
N SER A 500 -36.34 10.37 -26.37
CA SER A 500 -36.57 9.27 -27.30
C SER A 500 -35.35 9.03 -28.17
N ASP A 501 -35.24 7.83 -28.75
CA ASP A 501 -34.19 7.52 -29.73
C ASP A 501 -34.27 8.42 -30.97
N LYS A 502 -35.49 8.83 -31.37
CA LYS A 502 -35.69 9.78 -32.48
C LYS A 502 -35.02 11.13 -32.20
N CYS A 503 -35.16 11.63 -30.97
CA CYS A 503 -34.52 12.88 -30.54
C CYS A 503 -33.00 12.73 -30.44
N ARG A 504 -32.51 11.61 -29.91
CA ARG A 504 -31.07 11.30 -29.90
C ARG A 504 -30.47 11.32 -31.31
N ARG A 505 -31.11 10.65 -32.27
CA ARG A 505 -30.64 10.63 -33.66
C ARG A 505 -30.71 12.02 -34.31
N LYS A 506 -31.71 12.83 -33.97
CA LYS A 506 -31.85 14.21 -34.48
C LYS A 506 -30.73 15.14 -33.99
N ASP A 507 -30.28 14.95 -32.75
CA ASP A 507 -29.16 15.72 -32.19
C ASP A 507 -27.80 15.15 -32.54
N TRP A 508 -27.75 13.95 -33.14
CA TRP A 508 -26.50 13.21 -33.28
C TRP A 508 -25.41 14.01 -33.99
N GLU A 509 -25.72 14.75 -35.06
CA GLU A 509 -24.73 15.57 -35.77
C GLU A 509 -24.14 16.68 -34.88
N ASN A 510 -24.95 17.31 -34.03
CA ASN A 510 -24.49 18.35 -33.09
C ASN A 510 -23.73 17.75 -31.90
N HIS A 511 -24.15 16.58 -31.44
CA HIS A 511 -23.51 15.91 -30.32
C HIS A 511 -22.22 15.20 -30.75
N LEU A 512 -22.11 14.72 -32.00
CA LEU A 512 -20.99 13.90 -32.48
C LEU A 512 -19.62 14.54 -32.21
N GLN A 513 -19.52 15.87 -32.35
CA GLN A 513 -18.31 16.66 -32.04
C GLN A 513 -17.92 16.67 -30.55
N TYR A 514 -18.88 16.41 -29.65
CA TYR A 514 -18.69 16.30 -28.19
C TYR A 514 -18.80 14.85 -27.69
N CYS A 515 -19.33 13.96 -28.51
CA CYS A 515 -19.54 12.53 -28.28
C CYS A 515 -18.28 11.70 -28.52
N THR A 516 -17.14 12.36 -28.73
CA THR A 516 -15.84 11.75 -28.52
C THR A 516 -15.61 11.53 -27.03
N PRO A 517 -14.77 10.56 -26.63
CA PRO A 517 -14.21 10.57 -25.29
C PRO A 517 -13.70 11.98 -25.03
N PRO A 518 -13.83 12.54 -23.82
CA PRO A 518 -13.09 13.75 -23.53
C PRO A 518 -11.67 13.45 -23.97
N ARG A 519 -11.12 14.29 -24.84
CA ARG A 519 -9.68 14.44 -24.85
C ARG A 519 -9.40 14.93 -23.45
N VAL A 520 -9.12 14.01 -22.53
CA VAL A 520 -8.54 14.35 -21.24
C VAL A 520 -7.37 15.20 -21.68
N ILE A 521 -7.43 16.49 -21.32
CA ILE A 521 -6.50 17.52 -21.80
C ILE A 521 -5.16 16.85 -21.88
N ALA A 522 -4.69 16.59 -23.12
CA ALA A 522 -3.50 15.78 -23.33
C ALA A 522 -2.46 16.37 -22.38
N VAL A 523 -1.97 15.57 -21.44
CA VAL A 523 -1.11 16.08 -20.39
C VAL A 523 -0.03 16.86 -21.12
N GLU A 524 -0.04 18.20 -20.97
CA GLU A 524 0.85 19.07 -21.77
C GLU A 524 2.31 18.70 -21.53
N ILE A 525 2.56 18.01 -20.41
CA ILE A 525 3.79 17.35 -20.08
C ILE A 525 3.73 15.93 -20.68
N PRO A 526 4.51 15.63 -21.74
CA PRO A 526 4.63 14.27 -22.24
C PRO A 526 5.07 13.35 -21.09
N PRO A 527 4.69 12.05 -21.12
CA PRO A 527 5.10 11.15 -20.07
C PRO A 527 6.64 11.23 -19.89
N PRO A 528 7.15 11.26 -18.65
CA PRO A 528 8.44 11.85 -18.27
C PRO A 528 9.70 11.21 -18.88
N CYS A 529 9.55 10.29 -19.82
CA CYS A 529 10.58 9.40 -20.32
C CYS A 529 10.41 8.97 -21.79
N VAL A 530 9.40 9.46 -22.53
CA VAL A 530 9.19 9.03 -23.93
C VAL A 530 9.49 10.16 -24.91
N THR A 531 10.68 10.15 -25.50
CA THR A 531 10.95 10.90 -26.72
C THR A 531 10.26 10.17 -27.87
N VAL A 532 9.00 10.51 -28.16
CA VAL A 532 8.28 9.91 -29.29
C VAL A 532 8.78 10.53 -30.59
N ASP A 533 9.96 10.11 -31.04
CA ASP A 533 10.34 10.30 -32.44
C ASP A 533 9.47 9.37 -33.33
N GLN A 534 9.38 9.70 -34.62
CA GLN A 534 8.53 8.97 -35.57
C GLN A 534 8.94 7.49 -35.69
N SER A 535 10.23 7.15 -35.51
CA SER A 535 10.70 5.77 -35.54
C SER A 535 10.21 4.98 -34.33
N THR A 536 10.29 5.56 -33.13
CA THR A 536 9.74 4.94 -31.91
C THR A 536 8.24 4.70 -32.04
N ARG A 537 7.52 5.68 -32.61
CA ARG A 537 6.11 5.54 -32.95
C ARG A 537 5.89 4.35 -33.90
N ASP A 538 6.57 4.32 -35.04
CA ASP A 538 6.38 3.27 -36.05
C ASP A 538 6.68 1.86 -35.53
N VAL A 539 7.70 1.70 -34.67
CA VAL A 539 8.02 0.43 -33.99
C VAL A 539 6.94 0.01 -33.01
N LEU A 540 6.46 0.94 -32.16
CA LEU A 540 5.37 0.65 -31.23
C LEU A 540 4.10 0.22 -31.95
N PHE A 541 3.78 0.91 -33.05
CA PHE A 541 2.65 0.58 -33.90
C PHE A 541 2.82 -0.81 -34.52
N ARG A 542 3.90 -1.05 -35.26
CA ARG A 542 4.05 -2.28 -36.07
C ARG A 542 4.31 -3.53 -35.23
N ASP A 543 5.15 -3.41 -34.21
CA ASP A 543 5.71 -4.61 -33.57
C ASP A 543 4.97 -4.98 -32.29
N LYS A 544 4.40 -3.98 -31.60
CA LYS A 544 3.85 -4.18 -30.25
C LYS A 544 2.33 -4.08 -30.22
N LEU A 545 1.75 -3.04 -30.81
CA LEU A 545 0.31 -2.78 -30.75
C LEU A 545 -0.46 -3.50 -31.87
N TYR A 546 0.13 -3.60 -33.07
CA TYR A 546 -0.45 -4.26 -34.24
C TYR A 546 0.51 -5.29 -34.84
N PRO A 547 0.91 -6.33 -34.10
CA PRO A 547 1.82 -7.34 -34.62
C PRO A 547 1.31 -7.88 -35.95
N GLU A 548 2.13 -7.77 -37.00
CA GLU A 548 1.78 -8.21 -38.35
C GLU A 548 1.30 -9.68 -38.33
N GLY A 549 0.14 -9.94 -38.93
CA GLY A 549 -0.45 -11.29 -38.99
C GLY A 549 -1.44 -11.64 -37.88
N VAL A 550 -1.65 -10.77 -36.87
CA VAL A 550 -2.69 -10.97 -35.85
C VAL A 550 -3.94 -10.17 -36.23
N SER A 551 -4.74 -10.70 -37.17
CA SER A 551 -6.01 -10.08 -37.54
C SER A 551 -7.11 -10.32 -36.50
N GLU A 552 -6.97 -11.34 -35.65
CA GLU A 552 -7.99 -11.72 -34.68
C GLU A 552 -7.32 -12.03 -33.35
N VAL A 553 -7.76 -11.35 -32.30
CA VAL A 553 -7.29 -11.60 -30.93
C VAL A 553 -8.40 -12.30 -30.17
N THR A 554 -8.18 -13.57 -29.82
CA THR A 554 -9.10 -14.33 -28.99
C THR A 554 -8.70 -14.21 -27.52
N GLN A 555 -9.63 -13.81 -26.65
CA GLN A 555 -9.41 -13.66 -25.21
C GLN A 555 -10.51 -14.35 -24.40
N VAL A 556 -10.13 -14.90 -23.26
CA VAL A 556 -11.07 -15.43 -22.26
C VAL A 556 -11.40 -14.31 -21.28
N GLU A 557 -12.68 -14.03 -21.10
CA GLU A 557 -13.20 -12.98 -20.22
C GLU A 557 -14.28 -13.50 -19.29
N ILE A 558 -14.32 -12.98 -18.06
CA ILE A 558 -15.49 -13.11 -17.21
C ILE A 558 -16.45 -11.97 -17.59
N MET A 559 -17.65 -12.29 -18.06
CA MET A 559 -18.66 -11.30 -18.41
C MET A 559 -19.43 -10.85 -17.16
N PRO A 560 -19.58 -9.54 -16.93
CA PRO A 560 -20.47 -9.07 -15.89
C PRO A 560 -21.92 -9.29 -16.32
N ASP A 561 -22.81 -9.50 -15.35
CA ASP A 561 -24.22 -9.83 -15.61
C ASP A 561 -24.97 -8.75 -16.43
N ASP A 562 -24.44 -7.52 -16.45
CA ASP A 562 -24.99 -6.37 -17.16
C ASP A 562 -24.29 -6.05 -18.50
N ALA A 563 -23.41 -6.93 -18.98
CA ALA A 563 -22.69 -6.70 -20.24
C ALA A 563 -23.66 -6.68 -21.44
N ASN A 564 -23.75 -5.53 -22.09
CA ASN A 564 -24.56 -5.34 -23.28
C ASN A 564 -23.94 -6.07 -24.50
N GLU A 565 -24.51 -7.21 -24.89
CA GLU A 565 -24.09 -8.00 -26.06
C GLU A 565 -24.12 -7.22 -27.38
N LEU A 566 -24.92 -6.16 -27.45
CA LEU A 566 -25.04 -5.29 -28.64
C LEU A 566 -24.00 -4.17 -28.65
N ASP A 567 -23.18 -4.03 -27.61
CA ASP A 567 -22.11 -3.05 -27.61
C ASP A 567 -21.02 -3.49 -28.60
N ALA A 568 -20.87 -2.76 -29.68
CA ALA A 568 -19.90 -3.08 -30.72
C ALA A 568 -18.42 -2.93 -30.27
N ARG A 569 -18.19 -2.51 -29.03
CA ARG A 569 -16.90 -2.58 -28.33
C ARG A 569 -16.62 -3.98 -27.76
N ASN A 570 -17.64 -4.80 -27.55
CA ASN A 570 -17.48 -6.18 -27.14
C ASN A 570 -17.05 -7.04 -28.34
N GLY A 571 -16.04 -7.88 -28.12
CA GLY A 571 -15.66 -8.91 -29.09
C GLY A 571 -16.81 -9.89 -29.32
N THR A 572 -16.77 -10.60 -30.44
CA THR A 572 -17.78 -11.62 -30.76
C THR A 572 -17.55 -12.85 -29.89
N ILE A 573 -18.56 -13.25 -29.12
CA ILE A 573 -18.51 -14.45 -28.28
C ILE A 573 -18.44 -15.68 -29.20
N GLN A 574 -17.38 -16.47 -29.05
CA GLN A 574 -17.16 -17.74 -29.76
C GLN A 574 -17.67 -18.92 -28.93
N GLU A 575 -17.33 -18.94 -27.63
CA GLU A 575 -17.69 -19.98 -26.68
C GLU A 575 -18.08 -19.35 -25.34
N GLU A 576 -18.95 -20.04 -24.59
CA GLU A 576 -19.48 -19.60 -23.31
C GLU A 576 -19.52 -20.77 -22.32
N TRP A 577 -19.16 -20.49 -21.07
CA TRP A 577 -19.19 -21.42 -19.94
C TRP A 577 -19.76 -20.74 -18.69
N GLU A 578 -20.47 -21.50 -17.87
CA GLU A 578 -20.80 -21.10 -16.50
C GLU A 578 -19.81 -21.76 -15.53
N LEU A 579 -19.09 -20.96 -14.75
CA LEU A 579 -18.16 -21.43 -13.73
C LEU A 579 -18.57 -20.89 -12.36
N PRO A 580 -18.24 -21.57 -11.24
CA PRO A 580 -18.45 -20.98 -9.92
C PRO A 580 -17.69 -19.66 -9.80
N SER A 581 -18.35 -18.64 -9.25
CA SER A 581 -17.78 -17.31 -9.04
C SER A 581 -16.54 -17.42 -8.15
N PRO A 582 -15.39 -16.88 -8.56
CA PRO A 582 -14.23 -16.78 -7.69
C PRO A 582 -14.44 -15.72 -6.59
N TYR A 583 -15.46 -14.87 -6.73
CA TYR A 583 -15.71 -13.71 -5.86
C TYR A 583 -16.78 -13.95 -4.81
N VAL A 584 -17.83 -14.72 -5.14
CA VAL A 584 -18.99 -14.92 -4.28
C VAL A 584 -19.30 -16.42 -4.16
N PHE A 585 -19.20 -16.95 -2.95
CA PHE A 585 -19.44 -18.36 -2.71
C PHE A 585 -20.90 -18.74 -3.03
N GLY A 586 -21.07 -19.71 -3.93
CA GLY A 586 -22.39 -20.22 -4.33
C GLY A 586 -23.00 -19.53 -5.55
N GLU A 587 -22.38 -18.47 -6.07
CA GLU A 587 -22.79 -17.85 -7.34
C GLU A 587 -22.01 -18.46 -8.51
N THR A 588 -22.55 -18.36 -9.73
CA THR A 588 -21.85 -18.69 -10.98
C THR A 588 -21.55 -17.41 -11.75
N VAL A 589 -20.46 -17.41 -12.50
CA VAL A 589 -20.09 -16.35 -13.44
C VAL A 589 -20.04 -16.92 -14.84
N LYS A 590 -20.46 -16.10 -15.81
CA LYS A 590 -20.35 -16.41 -17.24
C LYS A 590 -18.93 -16.10 -17.70
N VAL A 591 -18.20 -17.11 -18.16
CA VAL A 591 -16.89 -16.97 -18.79
C VAL A 591 -17.07 -17.18 -20.29
N VAL A 592 -16.53 -16.26 -21.09
CA VAL A 592 -16.67 -16.28 -22.54
C VAL A 592 -15.31 -16.22 -23.22
N LEU A 593 -15.21 -16.90 -24.35
CA LEU A 593 -14.12 -16.73 -25.30
C LEU A 593 -14.57 -15.69 -26.34
N LYS A 594 -14.03 -14.48 -26.30
CA LYS A 594 -14.34 -13.42 -27.27
C LYS A 594 -13.26 -13.31 -28.33
N ASN A 595 -13.67 -13.05 -29.56
CA ASN A 595 -12.79 -12.70 -30.66
C ASN A 595 -12.90 -11.20 -30.97
N TYR A 596 -11.78 -10.51 -30.90
CA TYR A 596 -11.63 -9.11 -31.28
C TYR A 596 -11.00 -9.02 -32.67
N GLY A 597 -11.85 -9.13 -33.70
CA GLY A 597 -11.45 -8.91 -35.09
C GLY A 597 -11.67 -7.45 -35.57
N PRO A 598 -11.01 -7.03 -36.66
CA PRO A 598 -11.42 -5.86 -37.43
C PRO A 598 -12.87 -6.07 -37.86
N ARG A 599 -13.69 -5.03 -37.76
CA ARG A 599 -15.10 -5.13 -38.17
C ARG A 599 -15.15 -5.63 -39.61
N HIS A 600 -15.96 -6.66 -39.86
CA HIS A 600 -16.26 -7.10 -41.21
C HIS A 600 -16.79 -5.88 -41.99
N PRO A 601 -16.24 -5.53 -43.17
CA PRO A 601 -16.54 -4.29 -43.88
C PRO A 601 -18.01 -4.13 -44.31
N ASN A 602 -18.86 -5.13 -44.07
CA ASN A 602 -20.27 -5.15 -44.48
C ASN A 602 -21.25 -4.67 -43.39
N TYR A 603 -20.81 -4.34 -42.19
CA TYR A 603 -21.64 -3.66 -41.19
C TYR A 603 -21.41 -2.15 -41.25
N LYS A 604 -22.25 -1.46 -42.04
CA LYS A 604 -22.36 0.00 -42.07
C LYS A 604 -23.27 0.51 -40.97
#